data_AF-A0AB34TK60-F1
#
_entry.id   AF-A0AB34TK60-F1
#
_cell.length_a   1.000
_cell.length_b   1.000
_cell.length_c   1.000
_cell.angle_alpha   90.00
_cell.angle_beta   90.00
_cell.angle_gamma   90.00
#
_symmetry.space_group_name_H-M   'P 1'
#
loop_
_entity.id
_entity.type
_entity.pdbx_description
1 polymer ?
#
loop_
_entity_poly.entity_id
_entity_poly.type
_entity_poly.pdbx_seq_one_letter_code
_entity_poly.pdbx_strand_id
1 'polypeptide(L)'
;MTGSKHVTVLDAFWHVVARGLASRGVGDHMGDSDHLGICMPEVRTEARRLGVQLPAGKPLLDAVRTCPRLVRISAVRSRIRHSTVRCWVFKK
;
A
#
# COMPACT_ATOMS: atom_id res chain seq x y z
N MET A 1 -1.62 -13.67 -30.30
CA MET A 1 -1.92 -14.27 -28.99
C MET A 1 -1.41 -13.33 -27.91
N THR A 2 -2.24 -12.37 -27.48
CA THR A 2 -1.90 -11.42 -26.42
C THR A 2 -2.08 -12.11 -25.08
N GLY A 3 -0.98 -12.63 -24.52
CA GLY A 3 -0.98 -13.19 -23.17
C GLY A 3 -1.32 -12.08 -22.17
N SER A 4 -2.57 -12.05 -21.71
CA SER A 4 -2.99 -11.24 -20.57
C SER A 4 -2.15 -11.67 -19.37
N LYS A 5 -1.08 -10.92 -19.07
CA LYS A 5 -0.35 -11.08 -17.81
C LYS A 5 -1.36 -10.86 -16.69
N HIS A 6 -1.70 -11.91 -15.97
CA HIS A 6 -2.49 -11.78 -14.75
C HIS A 6 -1.69 -10.92 -13.77
N VAL A 7 -2.07 -9.64 -13.64
CA VAL A 7 -1.51 -8.75 -12.64
C VAL A 7 -1.90 -9.32 -11.27
N THR A 8 -0.92 -9.66 -10.44
CA THR A 8 -1.23 -10.15 -9.11
C THR A 8 -1.77 -9.00 -8.25
N VAL A 9 -2.50 -9.33 -7.19
CA VAL A 9 -2.97 -8.33 -6.21
C VAL A 9 -1.80 -7.51 -5.66
N LEU A 10 -0.64 -8.15 -5.47
CA LEU A 10 0.56 -7.51 -4.95
C LEU A 10 1.21 -6.58 -5.97
N ASP A 11 1.21 -6.94 -7.26
CA ASP A 11 1.69 -6.06 -8.34
C ASP A 11 0.81 -4.82 -8.47
N ALA A 12 -0.52 -5.00 -8.46
CA ALA A 12 -1.46 -3.89 -8.48
C ALA A 12 -1.28 -2.99 -7.24
N PHE A 13 -1.07 -3.58 -6.06
CA PHE A 13 -0.78 -2.86 -4.84
C PHE A 13 0.49 -2.01 -4.97
N TRP A 14 1.61 -2.59 -5.40
CA TRP A 14 2.88 -1.87 -5.54
C TRP A 14 2.83 -0.80 -6.63
N HIS A 15 2.09 -1.06 -7.71
CA HIS A 15 1.83 -0.05 -8.73
C HIS A 15 1.14 1.18 -8.13
N VAL A 16 0.07 0.99 -7.35
CA VAL A 16 -0.64 2.08 -6.66
C VAL A 16 0.27 2.79 -5.66
N VAL A 17 1.07 2.05 -4.87
CA VAL A 17 2.02 2.64 -3.92
C VAL A 17 3.03 3.52 -4.64
N ALA A 18 3.68 3.03 -5.69
CA ALA A 18 4.69 3.79 -6.43
C ALA A 18 4.11 5.07 -7.04
N ARG A 19 2.93 4.97 -7.67
CA ARG A 19 2.22 6.13 -8.24
C ARG A 19 1.74 7.10 -7.15
N GLY A 20 1.28 6.57 -6.02
CA GLY A 20 0.81 7.33 -4.87
C GLY A 20 1.91 8.10 -4.14
N LEU A 21 3.11 7.51 -4.02
CA LEU A 21 4.27 8.21 -3.47
C LEU A 21 4.68 9.37 -4.38
N ALA A 22 4.73 9.14 -5.69
CA ALA A 22 5.06 10.18 -6.67
C ALA A 22 4.01 11.31 -6.71
N SER A 23 2.73 10.98 -6.58
CA SER A 23 1.62 11.95 -6.58
C SER A 23 1.36 12.62 -5.22
N ARG A 24 2.05 12.17 -4.16
CA ARG A 24 1.76 12.48 -2.75
C ARG A 24 0.36 12.06 -2.27
N GLY A 25 -0.30 11.13 -2.98
CA GLY A 25 -1.57 10.51 -2.56
C GLY A 25 -1.39 9.39 -1.53
N VAL A 26 -0.18 8.82 -1.43
CA VAL A 26 0.23 7.85 -0.40
C VAL A 26 1.45 8.40 0.33
N GLY A 27 1.41 8.47 1.66
CA GLY A 27 2.54 8.93 2.45
C GLY A 27 3.51 7.81 2.81
N ASP A 28 4.80 8.12 2.90
CA ASP A 28 5.77 7.32 3.66
C ASP A 28 5.71 7.76 5.13
N HIS A 29 5.26 6.86 5.99
CA HIS A 29 5.12 7.10 7.43
C HIS A 29 6.38 6.69 8.20
N MET A 30 7.39 6.14 7.51
CA MET A 30 8.73 5.96 8.05
C MET A 30 9.60 7.17 7.66
N GLY A 31 10.46 7.60 8.59
CA GLY A 31 11.40 8.69 8.35
C GLY A 31 12.79 8.22 7.91
N ASP A 32 13.01 6.90 7.83
CA ASP A 32 14.31 6.30 7.54
C ASP A 32 14.44 5.82 6.08
N SER A 33 15.69 5.66 5.64
CA SER A 33 16.04 5.27 4.27
C SER A 33 15.75 3.82 3.92
N ASP A 34 15.55 2.97 4.93
CA ASP A 34 15.57 1.51 4.76
C ASP A 34 14.15 0.92 4.74
N HIS A 35 13.20 1.64 5.35
CA HIS A 35 11.83 1.21 5.48
C HIS A 35 10.86 2.18 4.81
N LEU A 36 9.77 1.62 4.32
CA LEU A 36 8.62 2.31 3.75
C LEU A 36 7.38 1.97 4.57
N GLY A 37 6.78 2.97 5.21
CA GLY A 37 5.58 2.81 6.03
C GLY A 37 4.35 3.28 5.27
N ILE A 38 3.37 2.40 5.05
CA ILE A 38 2.22 2.68 4.20
C ILE A 38 0.91 2.43 4.93
N CYS A 39 -0.04 3.34 4.79
CA CYS A 39 -1.38 3.19 5.35
C CYS A 39 -2.37 2.68 4.30
N MET A 40 -3.03 1.54 4.59
CA MET A 40 -3.98 0.93 3.63
C MET A 40 -5.14 1.85 3.21
N PRO A 41 -5.70 2.73 4.07
CA PRO A 41 -6.70 3.68 3.62
C PRO A 41 -6.21 4.62 2.51
N GLU A 42 -4.97 5.09 2.57
CA GLU A 42 -4.37 5.97 1.56
C GLU A 42 -4.20 5.21 0.24
N VAL A 43 -3.66 4.00 0.30
CA VAL A 43 -3.52 3.12 -0.88
C VAL A 43 -4.88 2.86 -1.55
N ARG A 44 -5.94 2.62 -0.77
CA ARG A 44 -7.28 2.39 -1.33
C ARG A 44 -7.88 3.65 -1.98
N THR A 45 -7.69 4.81 -1.36
CA THR A 45 -8.11 6.10 -1.94
C THR A 45 -7.36 6.35 -3.26
N GLU A 46 -6.06 6.12 -3.27
CA GLU A 46 -5.24 6.35 -4.45
C GLU A 46 -5.55 5.34 -5.57
N ALA A 47 -5.80 4.07 -5.23
CA ALA A 47 -6.24 3.07 -6.19
C ALA A 47 -7.53 3.50 -6.92
N ARG A 48 -8.51 4.03 -6.18
CA ARG A 48 -9.74 4.59 -6.76
C ARG A 48 -9.45 5.78 -7.67
N ARG A 49 -8.57 6.70 -7.24
CA ARG A 49 -8.16 7.87 -8.03
C ARG A 49 -7.47 7.47 -9.34
N LEU A 50 -6.68 6.40 -9.31
CA LEU A 50 -5.93 5.87 -10.45
C LEU A 50 -6.75 4.90 -11.33
N GLY A 51 -7.99 4.55 -10.94
CA GLY A 51 -8.78 3.54 -11.65
C GLY A 51 -8.25 2.10 -11.52
N VAL A 52 -7.40 1.83 -10.53
CA VAL A 52 -6.83 0.49 -10.29
C VAL A 52 -7.75 -0.30 -9.37
N GLN A 53 -8.15 -1.49 -9.81
CA GLN A 53 -8.93 -2.40 -8.99
C GLN A 53 -8.04 -3.11 -7.98
N LEU A 54 -8.24 -2.81 -6.70
CA LEU A 54 -7.71 -3.59 -5.59
C LEU A 54 -8.85 -4.31 -4.87
N PRO A 55 -8.67 -5.57 -4.44
CA PRO A 55 -9.71 -6.27 -3.71
C PRO A 55 -10.05 -5.55 -2.39
N ALA A 56 -11.32 -5.59 -2.01
CA ALA A 56 -11.80 -5.00 -0.77
C ALA A 56 -11.31 -5.81 0.45
N GLY A 57 -11.23 -5.18 1.62
CA GLY A 57 -11.08 -5.87 2.91
C GLY A 57 -9.94 -6.90 2.98
N LYS A 58 -10.29 -8.10 3.47
CA LYS A 58 -9.39 -9.19 3.86
C LYS A 58 -8.50 -9.73 2.72
N PRO A 59 -8.99 -9.99 1.48
CA PRO A 59 -8.13 -10.50 0.41
C PRO A 59 -6.93 -9.61 0.07
N LEU A 60 -7.08 -8.27 0.05
CA LEU A 60 -5.91 -7.39 -0.13
C LEU A 60 -4.95 -7.51 1.03
N LEU A 61 -5.47 -7.49 2.26
CA LEU A 61 -4.62 -7.57 3.46
C LEU A 61 -3.87 -8.90 3.53
N ASP A 62 -4.51 -10.01 3.16
CA ASP A 62 -3.87 -11.32 3.15
C ASP A 62 -2.80 -11.41 2.06
N ALA A 63 -3.04 -10.85 0.86
CA ALA A 63 -2.01 -10.74 -0.18
C ALA A 63 -0.83 -9.84 0.23
N VAL A 64 -1.09 -8.75 0.96
CA VAL A 64 -0.02 -7.87 1.47
C VAL A 64 0.76 -8.55 2.60
N ARG A 65 0.11 -9.38 3.43
CA ARG A 65 0.76 -10.16 4.49
C ARG A 65 1.76 -11.19 3.96
N THR A 66 1.53 -11.73 2.76
CA THR A 66 2.46 -12.68 2.13
C THR A 66 3.62 -11.99 1.42
N CYS A 67 3.67 -10.65 1.40
CA CYS A 67 4.76 -9.92 0.78
C CYS A 67 6.09 -10.16 1.53
N PRO A 68 7.14 -10.69 0.87
CA PRO A 68 8.42 -10.95 1.53
C PRO A 68 9.13 -9.70 2.07
N ARG A 69 8.77 -8.52 1.55
CA ARG A 69 9.29 -7.23 2.00
C ARG A 69 8.63 -6.74 3.28
N LEU A 70 7.49 -7.31 3.69
CA LEU A 70 6.79 -6.89 4.89
C LEU A 70 7.61 -7.22 6.14
N VAL A 71 7.96 -6.18 6.91
CA VAL A 71 8.74 -6.31 8.14
C VAL A 71 7.82 -6.42 9.34
N ARG A 72 6.85 -5.51 9.45
CA ARG A 72 5.90 -5.44 10.57
C ARG A 72 4.67 -4.64 10.21
N ILE A 73 3.63 -4.81 11.02
CA ILE A 73 2.43 -3.97 11.01
C ILE A 73 2.39 -3.25 12.36
N SER A 74 2.41 -1.92 12.36
CA SER A 74 2.39 -1.11 13.58
C SER A 74 1.28 -0.08 13.54
N ALA A 75 0.74 0.26 14.71
CA ALA A 75 -0.21 1.35 14.84
C ALA A 75 0.55 2.69 14.79
N VAL A 76 0.12 3.62 13.93
CA VAL A 76 0.66 4.99 13.88
C VAL A 76 -0.48 5.99 13.98
N ARG A 77 -0.21 7.16 14.58
CA ARG A 77 -1.18 8.26 14.58
C ARG A 77 -1.19 8.88 13.18
N SER A 78 -2.29 8.71 12.45
CA SER A 78 -2.44 9.32 11.12
C SER A 78 -2.42 10.84 11.26
N ARG A 79 -1.55 11.50 10.48
CA ARG A 79 -1.52 12.97 10.39
C ARG A 79 -2.76 13.55 9.71
N ILE A 80 -3.45 12.74 8.89
CA ILE A 80 -4.60 13.16 8.08
C ILE A 80 -5.92 12.85 8.78
N ARG A 81 -6.04 11.69 9.42
CA ARG A 81 -7.31 11.23 10.00
C ARG A 81 -7.47 11.51 11.50
N HIS A 82 -6.51 12.19 12.13
CA HIS A 82 -6.46 12.46 13.58
C HIS A 82 -6.75 11.21 14.44
N SER A 83 -6.46 10.01 13.93
CA SER A 83 -6.80 8.72 14.54
C SER A 83 -5.67 7.71 14.31
N THR A 84 -5.63 6.67 15.14
CA THR A 84 -4.65 5.60 15.01
C THR A 84 -5.00 4.68 13.84
N VAL A 85 -4.09 4.57 12.88
CA VAL A 85 -4.22 3.71 11.71
C VAL A 85 -3.16 2.61 11.73
N ARG A 86 -3.45 1.48 11.10
CA ARG A 86 -2.45 0.43 10.88
C ARG A 86 -1.54 0.84 9.74
N CYS A 87 -0.28 1.11 10.06
CA CYS A 87 0.82 1.27 9.13
C CYS A 87 1.45 -0.09 8.85
N TRP A 88 1.72 -0.35 7.58
CA TRP A 88 2.37 -1.55 7.10
C TRP A 88 3.78 -1.16 6.67
N VAL A 89 4.78 -1.75 7.31
CA VAL A 89 6.19 -1.36 7.14
C VAL A 89 6.88 -2.40 6.28
N PHE A 90 7.44 -1.95 5.17
CA PHE A 90 8.15 -2.78 4.20
C PHE A 90 9.61 -2.35 4.10
N LYS A 91 10.50 -3.29 3.73
CA LYS A 91 11.86 -2.94 3.29
C LYS A 91 11.80 -2.24 1.92
N LYS A 92 12.56 -1.17 1.74
CA LYS A 92 12.68 -0.43 0.46
C LYS A 92 13.35 -1.26 -0.64
#